data_AF-A0A6N7Y6S5-F1
#
_entry.id   AF-A0A6N7Y6S5-F1
#
_cell.length_a   1.000
_cell.length_b   1.000
_cell.length_c   1.000
_cell.angle_alpha   90.00
_cell.angle_beta   90.00
_cell.angle_gamma   90.00
#
_symmetry.space_group_name_H-M   'P 1'
#
loop_
_entity.id
_entity.type
_entity.pdbx_description
1 polymer ?
#
loop_
_entity_poly.entity_id
_entity_poly.type
_entity_poly.pdbx_seq_one_letter_code
_entity_poly.pdbx_strand_id
1 'polypeptide(L)'
;MKKLTKQDYKNIKNAVSEDRIFKGKKHAKKMTELLNKRRDKDASIISRAYPNLNKDEISEILDDYRNYSELVQAIEIFTDFPINYEDSNVRHFITKDDIEELKIAIEEMENFVRFLEVE
;
A
#
# COMPACT_ATOMS: atom_id res chain seq x y z
N MET A 1 14.14 -26.28 -26.31
CA MET A 1 13.80 -24.83 -26.35
C MET A 1 14.84 -24.10 -27.17
N LYS A 2 14.45 -23.23 -28.12
CA LYS A 2 15.40 -22.37 -28.84
C LYS A 2 15.91 -21.28 -27.89
N LYS A 3 17.23 -21.06 -27.85
CA LYS A 3 17.84 -20.01 -27.02
C LYS A 3 17.56 -18.64 -27.65
N LEU A 4 17.09 -17.70 -26.82
CA LEU A 4 16.85 -16.32 -27.23
C LEU A 4 18.18 -15.60 -27.52
N THR A 5 18.17 -14.73 -28.52
CA THR A 5 19.33 -13.92 -28.89
C THR A 5 19.43 -12.69 -27.99
N LYS A 6 20.62 -12.06 -27.93
CA LYS A 6 20.80 -10.77 -27.23
C LYS A 6 19.84 -9.68 -27.74
N GLN A 7 19.46 -9.73 -29.01
CA GLN A 7 18.52 -8.77 -29.59
C GLN A 7 17.11 -9.04 -29.10
N ASP A 8 16.71 -10.31 -28.95
CA ASP A 8 15.41 -10.67 -28.37
C ASP A 8 15.31 -10.17 -26.91
N TYR A 9 16.37 -10.32 -26.11
CA TYR A 9 16.39 -9.76 -24.75
C TYR A 9 16.30 -8.23 -24.72
N LYS A 10 16.95 -7.52 -25.66
CA LYS A 10 16.81 -6.06 -25.78
C LYS A 10 15.39 -5.65 -26.18
N ASN A 11 14.78 -6.37 -27.12
CA ASN A 11 13.43 -6.10 -27.59
C ASN A 11 12.40 -6.36 -26.48
N ILE A 12 12.53 -7.47 -25.74
CA ILE A 12 11.72 -7.77 -24.56
C ILE A 12 11.91 -6.69 -23.49
N LYS A 13 13.16 -6.30 -23.18
CA LYS A 13 13.44 -5.24 -22.22
C LYS A 13 12.79 -3.91 -22.63
N ASN A 14 12.85 -3.55 -23.91
CA ASN A 14 12.23 -2.33 -24.41
C ASN A 14 10.69 -2.38 -24.32
N ALA A 15 10.07 -3.48 -24.77
CA ALA A 15 8.62 -3.67 -24.69
C ALA A 15 8.12 -3.67 -23.24
N VAL A 16 8.80 -4.38 -22.33
CA VAL A 16 8.47 -4.39 -20.90
C VAL A 16 8.78 -3.05 -20.23
N SER A 17 9.76 -2.29 -20.74
CA SER A 17 10.05 -0.96 -20.22
C SER A 17 8.99 0.08 -20.60
N GLU A 18 8.32 -0.07 -21.74
CA GLU A 18 7.15 0.74 -22.12
C GLU A 18 5.94 0.43 -21.23
N ASP A 19 5.86 -0.79 -20.70
CA ASP A 19 4.81 -1.28 -19.80
C ASP A 19 5.10 -1.01 -18.31
N ARG A 20 6.21 -0.32 -18.00
CA ARG A 20 6.39 0.23 -16.65
C ARG A 20 5.28 1.25 -16.44
N ILE A 21 4.36 0.89 -15.54
CA ILE A 21 3.22 1.63 -14.96
C ILE A 21 3.48 3.13 -14.67
N PHE A 22 4.74 3.58 -14.73
CA PHE A 22 5.21 4.96 -14.61
C PHE A 22 5.57 5.60 -15.97
N LYS A 23 4.68 5.57 -16.96
CA LYS A 23 4.85 6.34 -18.20
C LYS A 23 4.99 7.85 -17.90
N GLY A 24 6.23 8.35 -17.90
CA GLY A 24 6.60 9.76 -18.11
C GLY A 24 6.54 10.70 -16.89
N LYS A 25 7.58 11.54 -16.73
CA LYS A 25 7.64 12.65 -15.74
C LYS A 25 6.32 13.43 -15.61
N LYS A 26 5.56 13.56 -16.72
CA LYS A 26 4.26 14.23 -16.76
C LYS A 26 3.17 13.52 -15.94
N HIS A 27 3.05 12.19 -16.01
CA HIS A 27 2.06 11.45 -15.22
C HIS A 27 2.44 11.40 -13.75
N ALA A 28 3.73 11.21 -13.44
CA ALA A 28 4.24 11.31 -12.07
C ALA A 28 3.95 12.69 -11.47
N LYS A 29 4.24 13.78 -12.21
CA LYS A 29 3.92 15.16 -11.77
C LYS A 29 2.43 15.35 -11.52
N LYS A 30 1.57 14.91 -12.45
CA LYS A 30 0.11 15.01 -12.28
C LYS A 30 -0.37 14.23 -11.05
N MET A 31 0.21 13.05 -10.79
CA MET A 31 -0.09 12.27 -9.60
C MET A 31 0.30 13.02 -8.33
N THR A 32 1.53 13.54 -8.26
CA THR A 32 2.00 14.36 -7.12
C THR A 32 1.11 15.58 -6.89
N GLU A 33 0.72 16.29 -7.95
CA GLU A 33 -0.21 17.43 -7.84
C GLU A 33 -1.57 17.03 -7.27
N LEU A 34 -2.11 15.88 -7.68
CA LEU A 34 -3.38 15.37 -7.17
C LEU A 34 -3.28 14.95 -5.70
N LEU A 35 -2.18 14.28 -5.31
CA LEU A 35 -1.91 13.89 -3.93
C LEU A 35 -1.78 15.12 -3.03
N ASN A 36 -1.04 16.14 -3.46
CA ASN A 36 -0.91 17.40 -2.73
C ASN A 36 -2.26 18.10 -2.56
N LYS A 37 -3.08 18.18 -3.63
CA LYS A 37 -4.44 18.76 -3.54
C LYS A 37 -5.35 18.01 -2.57
N ARG A 38 -5.24 16.69 -2.51
CA ARG A 38 -5.98 15.88 -1.53
C ARG A 38 -5.50 16.21 -0.11
N ARG A 39 -4.18 16.21 0.11
CA ARG A 39 -3.59 16.56 1.41
C ARG A 39 -4.00 17.97 1.87
N ASP A 40 -3.97 18.96 0.99
CA ASP A 40 -4.41 20.33 1.28
C ASP A 40 -5.90 20.40 1.64
N LYS A 41 -6.74 19.63 0.94
CA LYS A 41 -8.16 19.53 1.23
C LYS A 41 -8.38 18.92 2.62
N ASP A 42 -7.68 17.84 2.95
CA ASP A 42 -7.82 17.14 4.23
C ASP A 42 -7.30 18.03 5.38
N ALA A 43 -6.17 18.71 5.20
CA ALA A 43 -5.68 19.72 6.14
C ALA A 43 -6.70 20.83 6.39
N SER A 44 -7.37 21.31 5.33
CA SER A 44 -8.42 22.33 5.44
C SER A 44 -9.68 21.85 6.16
N ILE A 45 -9.99 20.55 6.08
CA ILE A 45 -11.10 19.95 6.84
C ILE A 45 -10.73 19.90 8.32
N ILE A 46 -9.52 19.42 8.66
CA ILE A 46 -9.03 19.34 10.04
C ILE A 46 -8.96 20.75 10.64
N SER A 47 -8.39 21.74 9.94
CA SER A 47 -8.29 23.10 10.45
C SER A 47 -9.66 23.75 10.73
N ARG A 48 -10.71 23.34 10.01
CA ARG A 48 -12.08 23.82 10.23
C ARG A 48 -12.76 23.12 11.41
N ALA A 49 -12.52 21.82 11.58
CA ALA A 49 -13.05 21.05 12.69
C ALA A 49 -12.33 21.39 14.02
N TYR A 50 -11.03 21.66 13.95
CA TYR A 50 -10.14 21.88 15.09
C TYR A 50 -9.31 23.16 14.88
N PRO A 51 -9.91 24.35 15.06
CA PRO A 51 -9.28 25.64 14.73
C PRO A 51 -8.09 26.01 15.61
N ASN A 52 -7.92 25.33 16.75
CA ASN A 52 -6.81 25.56 17.68
C ASN A 52 -5.52 24.83 17.28
N LEU A 53 -5.60 23.88 16.34
CA LEU A 53 -4.43 23.16 15.86
C LEU A 53 -3.61 24.02 14.92
N ASN A 54 -2.29 24.01 15.13
CA ASN A 54 -1.35 24.64 14.23
C ASN A 54 -1.05 23.73 13.01
N LYS A 55 -0.32 24.26 12.03
CA LYS A 55 -0.04 23.54 10.77
C LYS A 55 0.80 22.28 10.95
N ASP A 56 1.70 22.28 11.93
CA ASP A 56 2.58 21.14 12.17
C ASP A 56 1.79 20.01 12.84
N GLU A 57 0.93 20.34 13.81
CA GLU A 57 -0.01 19.39 14.42
C GLU A 57 -0.97 18.78 13.37
N ILE A 58 -1.51 19.60 12.46
CA ILE A 58 -2.36 19.11 11.37
C ILE A 58 -1.56 18.19 10.42
N SER A 59 -0.29 18.51 10.17
CA SER A 59 0.57 17.68 9.32
C SER A 59 0.82 16.31 9.97
N GLU A 60 1.11 16.29 11.26
CA GLU A 60 1.33 15.06 12.04
C GLU A 60 0.08 14.18 12.04
N ILE A 61 -1.10 14.76 12.32
CA ILE A 61 -2.38 14.03 12.27
C ILE A 61 -2.64 13.41 10.89
N LEU A 62 -2.32 14.11 9.80
CA LEU A 62 -2.50 13.58 8.45
C LEU A 62 -1.57 12.40 8.16
N ASP A 63 -0.34 12.47 8.65
CA ASP A 63 0.64 11.42 8.43
C ASP A 63 0.30 10.19 9.30
N ASP A 64 -0.13 10.39 10.55
CA ASP A 64 -0.63 9.33 11.44
C ASP A 64 -1.89 8.66 10.90
N TYR A 65 -2.87 9.45 10.46
CA TYR A 65 -4.09 8.93 9.86
C TYR A 65 -3.81 8.10 8.60
N ARG A 66 -2.83 8.53 7.80
CA ARG A 66 -2.39 7.76 6.63
C ARG A 66 -1.79 6.42 7.04
N ASN A 67 -0.90 6.40 8.03
CA ASN A 67 -0.29 5.17 8.53
C ASN A 67 -1.36 4.22 9.09
N TYR A 68 -2.32 4.75 9.87
CA TYR A 68 -3.47 4.01 10.35
C TYR A 68 -4.29 3.40 9.21
N SER A 69 -4.66 4.21 8.21
CA SER A 69 -5.44 3.73 7.07
C SER A 69 -4.70 2.68 6.23
N GLU A 70 -3.39 2.83 6.04
CA GLU A 70 -2.56 1.83 5.35
C GLU A 70 -2.47 0.52 6.14
N LEU A 71 -2.40 0.61 7.48
CA LEU A 71 -2.42 -0.56 8.37
C LEU A 71 -3.75 -1.32 8.27
N VAL A 72 -4.89 -0.61 8.38
CA VAL A 72 -6.22 -1.22 8.26
C VAL A 72 -6.39 -1.90 6.91
N GLN A 73 -5.98 -1.25 5.82
CA GLN A 73 -6.04 -1.85 4.48
C GLN A 73 -5.15 -3.08 4.35
N ALA A 74 -3.96 -3.08 4.96
CA ALA A 74 -3.07 -4.23 4.94
C ALA A 74 -3.71 -5.43 5.67
N ILE A 75 -4.33 -5.20 6.84
CA ILE A 75 -5.08 -6.22 7.58
C ILE A 75 -6.14 -6.85 6.66
N GLU A 76 -7.00 -6.05 6.03
CA GLU A 76 -8.05 -6.55 5.14
C GLU A 76 -7.50 -7.44 4.02
N ILE A 77 -6.40 -7.03 3.38
CA ILE A 77 -5.74 -7.81 2.32
C ILE A 77 -5.19 -9.14 2.87
N PHE A 78 -4.59 -9.12 4.06
CA PHE A 78 -3.94 -10.29 4.62
C PHE A 78 -4.93 -11.26 5.29
N THR A 79 -6.06 -10.79 5.83
CA THR A 79 -7.09 -11.65 6.42
C THR A 79 -7.65 -12.64 5.41
N ASP A 80 -7.82 -12.21 4.15
CA ASP A 80 -8.29 -13.08 3.07
C ASP A 80 -7.17 -13.95 2.46
N PHE A 81 -5.91 -13.65 2.76
CA PHE A 81 -4.77 -14.31 2.13
C PHE A 81 -4.66 -15.81 2.46
N PRO A 82 -4.77 -16.27 3.73
CA PRO A 82 -4.78 -17.69 4.07
C PRO A 82 -5.87 -18.51 3.38
N ILE A 83 -7.05 -17.90 3.15
CA ILE A 83 -8.18 -18.56 2.48
C ILE A 83 -7.90 -18.68 0.99
N ASN A 84 -7.46 -17.59 0.36
CA ASN A 84 -7.09 -17.58 -1.06
C ASN A 84 -5.88 -18.46 -1.35
N TYR A 85 -5.03 -18.69 -0.35
CA TYR A 85 -3.79 -19.44 -0.44
C TYR A 85 -4.00 -20.93 -0.70
N GLU A 86 -4.92 -21.61 0.01
CA GLU A 86 -5.08 -23.07 -0.06
C GLU A 86 -5.35 -23.59 -1.48
N ASP A 87 -6.12 -22.81 -2.24
CA ASP A 87 -6.52 -23.12 -3.62
C ASP A 87 -5.57 -22.51 -4.68
N SER A 88 -4.55 -21.76 -4.27
CA SER A 88 -3.66 -21.05 -5.17
C SER A 88 -2.48 -21.89 -5.67
N ASN A 89 -1.91 -21.46 -6.81
CA ASN A 89 -0.62 -21.97 -7.29
C ASN A 89 0.57 -21.56 -6.41
N VAL A 90 0.39 -20.60 -5.49
CA VAL A 90 1.46 -20.11 -4.61
C VAL A 90 1.72 -21.02 -3.40
N ARG A 91 0.85 -22.02 -3.16
CA ARG A 91 1.02 -23.08 -2.14
C ARG A 91 2.27 -23.94 -2.24
N HIS A 92 3.01 -23.82 -3.33
CA HIS A 92 4.29 -24.49 -3.52
C HIS A 92 5.48 -23.67 -3.00
N PHE A 93 5.26 -22.39 -2.68
CA PHE A 93 6.30 -21.44 -2.25
C PHE A 93 6.17 -20.99 -0.80
N ILE A 94 4.98 -21.14 -0.21
CA ILE A 94 4.67 -20.76 1.17
C ILE A 94 4.29 -22.05 1.90
N THR A 95 4.78 -22.23 3.12
CA THR A 95 4.51 -23.40 3.95
C THR A 95 3.30 -23.16 4.85
N LYS A 96 2.82 -24.22 5.53
CA LYS A 96 1.76 -24.06 6.53
C LYS A 96 2.20 -23.22 7.73
N ASP A 97 3.47 -23.33 8.12
CA ASP A 97 4.03 -22.57 9.23
C ASP A 97 4.07 -21.08 8.89
N ASP A 98 4.48 -20.72 7.67
CA ASP A 98 4.44 -19.33 7.18
C ASP A 98 3.02 -18.72 7.24
N ILE A 99 1.99 -19.52 6.95
CA ILE A 99 0.58 -19.09 7.04
C ILE A 99 0.14 -18.91 8.49
N GLU A 100 0.61 -19.76 9.41
CA GLU A 100 0.26 -19.65 10.82
C GLU A 100 0.93 -18.43 11.47
N GLU A 101 2.21 -18.17 11.15
CA GLU A 101 2.89 -16.95 11.55
C GLU A 101 2.19 -15.69 11.01
N LEU A 102 1.72 -15.73 9.76
CA LEU A 102 0.95 -14.63 9.17
C LEU A 102 -0.37 -14.39 9.91
N LYS A 103 -1.11 -15.44 10.29
CA LYS A 103 -2.35 -15.29 11.07
C LYS A 103 -2.11 -14.64 12.43
N ILE A 104 -1.04 -15.03 13.13
CA ILE A 104 -0.65 -14.43 14.41
C ILE A 104 -0.33 -12.95 14.21
N ALA A 105 0.43 -12.60 13.17
CA ALA A 105 0.75 -11.21 12.87
C ALA A 105 -0.52 -10.38 12.56
N ILE A 106 -1.48 -10.93 11.79
CA ILE A 106 -2.77 -10.27 11.53
C ILE A 106 -3.53 -10.04 12.84
N GLU A 107 -3.59 -11.04 13.72
CA GLU A 107 -4.27 -10.92 15.02
C GLU A 107 -3.63 -9.85 15.91
N GLU A 108 -2.30 -9.76 15.94
CA GLU A 108 -1.59 -8.69 16.65
C GLU A 108 -1.89 -7.30 16.06
N MET A 109 -1.91 -7.18 14.72
CA MET A 109 -2.25 -5.94 14.02
C MET A 109 -3.71 -5.51 14.28
N GLU A 110 -4.65 -6.45 14.22
CA GLU A 110 -6.06 -6.22 14.53
C GLU A 110 -6.24 -5.78 15.99
N ASN A 111 -5.55 -6.44 16.92
CA ASN A 111 -5.57 -6.03 18.33
C ASN A 111 -5.02 -4.63 18.51
N PHE A 112 -3.90 -4.29 17.88
CA PHE A 112 -3.33 -2.95 17.93
C PHE A 112 -4.30 -1.88 17.39
N VAL A 113 -4.91 -2.11 16.23
CA VAL A 113 -5.93 -1.20 15.66
C VAL A 113 -7.11 -1.04 16.61
N ARG A 114 -7.60 -2.14 17.18
CA ARG A 114 -8.70 -2.14 18.16
C ARG A 114 -8.36 -1.27 19.39
N PHE A 115 -7.12 -1.32 19.88
CA PHE A 115 -6.69 -0.46 20.98
C PHE A 115 -6.71 1.03 20.59
N LEU A 116 -6.33 1.38 19.36
CA LEU A 116 -6.38 2.76 18.86
C LEU A 116 -7.81 3.31 18.70
N GLU A 117 -8.81 2.45 18.49
CA GLU A 117 -10.21 2.86 18.27
C GLU A 117 -11.06 2.94 19.56
N VAL A 118 -10.63 2.30 20.65
CA VAL A 118 -11.42 2.15 21.89
C VAL A 118 -10.95 3.08 23.02
N GLU A 119 -9.72 3.60 22.96
CA GLU A 119 -9.25 4.74 23.79
C GLU A 119 -9.67 6.09 23.19
#